data_AF-A0A7M1C5V6-F1
#
_entry.id   AF-A0A7M1C5V6-F1
#
_cell.length_a   1.000
_cell.length_b   1.000
_cell.length_c   1.000
_cell.angle_alpha   90.00
_cell.angle_beta   90.00
_cell.angle_gamma   90.00
#
_symmetry.space_group_name_H-M   'P 1'
#
loop_
_entity.id
_entity.type
_entity.pdbx_description
1 polymer ?
#
loop_
_entity_poly.entity_id
_entity_poly.type
_entity_poly.pdbx_seq_one_letter_code
_entity_poly.pdbx_strand_id
1 'polypeptide(L)'
;EDIAARLNIPVNEVNPRDAKACVVHGGDLKDLTAEQLDDILKYHTEIVFARTSPQQKLIIVEGCQRQGAIVAVTGDGVNDSPALKKADIGVAMGISGSDVSKQAADMILLDDNFASIVTGVEEGRLIFDNLKKSIAYTLTSNIPEITPFLFFIIANIPLPLGTVTILCIDLGTDMVPAISLAYEAAESDIMKRQPRNSKTDKLVNERLISIAYGQIGMIQALAGFFTYFVILAENGFLPSKLLGIRVEWDDKFCNDLEDSYGQQWTYEQRKIVEFTCH
;
A
#
# COMPACT_ATOMS: atom_id res chain seq x y z
N GLU A 1 11.21 22.11 -37.75
CA GLU A 1 12.07 22.49 -38.89
C GLU A 1 12.39 21.29 -39.77
N ASP A 2 12.89 20.17 -39.22
CA ASP A 2 13.21 18.96 -39.99
C ASP A 2 12.04 18.41 -40.83
N ILE A 3 10.82 18.41 -40.28
CA ILE A 3 9.62 17.95 -41.00
C ILE A 3 9.25 18.91 -42.13
N ALA A 4 9.39 20.22 -41.92
CA ALA A 4 9.16 21.25 -42.92
C ALA A 4 10.13 21.08 -44.10
N ALA A 5 11.42 20.85 -43.77
CA ALA A 5 12.47 20.57 -44.75
C ALA A 5 12.22 19.27 -45.53
N ARG A 6 11.72 18.21 -44.86
CA ARG A 6 11.39 16.93 -45.49
C ARG A 6 10.17 17.02 -46.42
N LEU A 7 9.14 17.77 -46.03
CA LEU A 7 7.88 17.90 -46.78
C LEU A 7 7.88 19.07 -47.78
N ASN A 8 8.94 19.89 -47.77
CA ASN A 8 9.10 21.09 -48.60
C ASN A 8 7.92 22.07 -48.45
N ILE A 9 7.42 22.22 -47.23
CA ILE A 9 6.37 23.17 -46.84
C ILE A 9 6.94 24.18 -45.83
N PRO A 10 6.41 25.41 -45.76
CA PRO A 10 6.85 26.37 -44.75
C PRO A 10 6.58 25.84 -43.33
N VAL A 11 7.44 26.19 -42.37
CA VAL A 11 7.37 25.69 -40.98
C VAL A 11 6.00 25.94 -40.34
N ASN A 12 5.34 27.04 -40.72
CA ASN A 12 4.02 27.43 -40.21
C ASN A 12 2.88 26.51 -40.70
N GLU A 13 3.09 25.73 -41.76
CA GLU A 13 2.10 24.80 -42.32
C GLU A 13 2.32 23.35 -41.84
N VAL A 14 3.40 23.09 -41.09
CA VAL A 14 3.63 21.77 -40.49
C VAL A 14 2.65 21.56 -39.35
N ASN A 15 1.89 20.47 -39.42
CA ASN A 15 1.08 20.04 -38.28
C ASN A 15 2.02 19.68 -37.12
N PRO A 16 1.96 20.38 -35.97
CA PRO A 16 2.86 20.11 -34.84
C PRO A 16 2.76 18.66 -34.34
N ARG A 17 1.61 18.02 -34.54
CA ARG A 17 1.36 16.63 -34.12
C ARG A 17 2.13 15.58 -34.90
N ASP A 18 2.68 15.94 -36.07
CA ASP A 18 3.50 15.02 -36.86
C ASP A 18 4.93 14.89 -36.28
N ALA A 19 5.31 15.81 -35.39
CA ALA A 19 6.59 15.78 -34.67
C ALA A 19 6.44 15.03 -33.35
N LYS A 20 7.25 13.98 -33.15
CA LYS A 20 7.34 13.29 -31.85
C LYS A 20 8.11 14.09 -30.80
N ALA A 21 9.08 14.89 -31.26
CA ALA A 21 9.97 15.68 -30.43
C ALA A 21 9.70 17.18 -30.60
N CYS A 22 9.73 17.92 -29.49
CA CYS A 22 9.64 19.38 -29.51
C CYS A 22 10.64 20.04 -28.55
N VAL A 23 11.10 21.23 -28.93
CA VAL A 23 11.93 22.09 -28.10
C VAL A 23 11.14 23.37 -27.84
N VAL A 24 10.90 23.68 -26.57
CA VAL A 24 10.14 24.86 -26.16
C VAL A 24 11.08 25.82 -25.44
N HIS A 25 11.21 27.04 -25.96
CA HIS A 25 12.05 28.06 -25.34
C HIS A 25 11.30 28.77 -24.21
N GLY A 26 12.01 29.14 -23.14
CA GLY A 26 11.42 29.84 -21.99
C GLY A 26 10.80 31.20 -22.34
N GLY A 27 11.26 31.83 -23.43
CA GLY A 27 10.62 33.03 -23.99
C GLY A 27 9.18 32.74 -24.41
N ASP A 28 8.97 31.68 -25.20
CA ASP A 28 7.65 31.30 -25.71
C ASP A 28 6.76 30.72 -24.60
N LEU A 29 7.36 29.98 -23.66
CA LEU A 29 6.66 29.39 -22.53
C LEU A 29 5.93 30.42 -21.66
N LYS A 30 6.41 31.68 -21.63
CA LYS A 30 5.77 32.76 -20.88
C LYS A 30 4.42 33.16 -21.46
N ASP A 31 4.26 33.06 -22.78
CA ASP A 31 3.06 33.47 -23.50
C ASP A 31 2.07 32.31 -23.69
N LEU A 32 2.48 31.08 -23.33
CA LEU A 32 1.63 29.90 -23.37
C LEU A 32 0.65 29.88 -22.19
N THR A 33 -0.59 29.53 -22.49
CA THR A 33 -1.60 29.19 -21.49
C THR A 33 -1.36 27.79 -20.92
N ALA A 34 -1.93 27.51 -19.75
CA ALA A 34 -1.82 26.18 -19.11
C ALA A 34 -2.37 25.05 -20.01
N GLU A 35 -3.45 25.31 -20.74
CA GLU A 35 -4.07 24.35 -21.66
C GLU A 35 -3.16 24.04 -22.86
N GLN A 36 -2.48 25.05 -23.40
CA GLN A 36 -1.51 24.86 -24.49
C GLN A 36 -0.28 24.08 -24.02
N LEU A 37 0.18 24.33 -22.78
CA LEU A 37 1.25 23.54 -22.19
C LEU A 37 0.82 22.07 -22.01
N ASP A 38 -0.40 21.84 -21.56
CA ASP A 38 -0.94 20.49 -21.37
C ASP A 38 -1.06 19.74 -22.72
N ASP A 39 -1.44 20.45 -23.79
CA ASP A 39 -1.42 19.90 -25.16
C ASP A 39 -0.02 19.52 -25.62
N ILE A 40 0.99 20.39 -25.40
CA ILE A 40 2.38 20.10 -25.75
C ILE A 40 2.85 18.82 -25.04
N LEU A 41 2.59 18.73 -23.73
CA LEU A 41 2.96 17.60 -22.88
C LEU A 41 2.27 16.29 -23.29
N LYS A 42 1.05 16.37 -23.85
CA LYS A 42 0.26 15.19 -24.24
C LYS A 42 0.59 14.66 -25.63
N TYR A 43 0.88 15.54 -26.59
CA TYR A 43 1.06 15.16 -27.98
C TYR A 43 2.52 14.87 -28.37
N HIS A 44 3.50 15.34 -27.60
CA HIS A 44 4.92 15.11 -27.87
C HIS A 44 5.50 14.15 -26.83
N THR A 45 6.21 13.11 -27.28
CA THR A 45 6.83 12.12 -26.40
C THR A 45 8.22 12.52 -25.92
N GLU A 46 8.91 13.34 -26.71
CA GLU A 46 10.27 13.81 -26.43
C GLU A 46 10.26 15.34 -26.30
N ILE A 47 10.43 15.86 -25.09
CA ILE A 47 10.23 17.29 -24.83
C ILE A 47 11.48 17.87 -24.19
N VAL A 48 11.96 18.99 -24.72
CA VAL A 48 13.08 19.75 -24.15
C VAL A 48 12.62 21.18 -23.90
N PHE A 49 12.59 21.57 -22.62
CA PHE A 49 12.40 22.96 -22.23
C PHE A 49 13.75 23.64 -22.06
N ALA A 50 14.04 24.64 -22.89
CA ALA A 50 15.32 25.34 -22.92
C ALA A 50 15.20 26.78 -22.39
N ARG A 51 16.26 27.29 -21.75
CA ARG A 51 16.34 28.68 -21.25
C ARG A 51 15.17 29.07 -20.32
N THR A 52 14.72 28.14 -19.49
CA THR A 52 13.62 28.35 -18.54
C THR A 52 14.06 29.04 -17.25
N SER A 53 13.22 29.91 -16.70
CA SER A 53 13.39 30.46 -15.34
C SER A 53 13.02 29.42 -14.24
N PRO A 54 13.44 29.64 -12.98
CA PRO A 54 13.03 28.79 -11.85
C PRO A 54 11.51 28.64 -11.71
N GLN A 55 10.76 29.73 -11.90
CA GLN A 55 9.29 29.73 -11.85
C GLN A 55 8.68 28.94 -13.00
N GLN A 56 9.31 28.95 -14.18
CA GLN A 56 8.86 28.17 -15.32
C GLN A 56 9.07 26.67 -15.11
N LYS A 57 10.17 26.26 -14.45
CA LYS A 57 10.36 24.85 -14.06
C LYS A 57 9.25 24.35 -13.16
N LEU A 58 8.82 25.18 -12.20
CA LEU A 58 7.67 24.89 -11.35
C LEU A 58 6.38 24.69 -12.16
N ILE A 59 6.09 25.59 -13.10
CA ILE A 59 4.90 25.52 -13.97
C ILE A 59 4.91 24.24 -14.81
N ILE A 60 6.08 23.81 -15.30
CA ILE A 60 6.23 22.56 -16.07
C ILE A 60 5.88 21.35 -15.19
N VAL A 61 6.42 21.30 -13.96
CA VAL A 61 6.10 20.23 -12.99
C VAL A 61 4.61 20.18 -12.70
N GLU A 62 3.98 21.34 -12.48
CA GLU A 62 2.54 21.44 -12.27
C GLU A 62 1.73 20.97 -13.49
N GLY A 63 2.19 21.27 -14.71
CA GLY A 63 1.59 20.75 -15.94
C GLY A 63 1.62 19.23 -16.02
N CYS A 64 2.76 18.62 -15.73
CA CYS A 64 2.89 17.16 -15.69
C CYS A 64 1.98 16.54 -14.60
N GLN A 65 1.92 17.16 -13.41
CA GLN A 65 1.06 16.71 -12.31
C GLN A 65 -0.43 16.84 -12.63
N ARG A 66 -0.86 17.90 -13.35
CA ARG A 66 -2.25 18.07 -13.80
C ARG A 66 -2.73 16.93 -14.68
N GLN A 67 -1.84 16.29 -15.44
CA GLN A 67 -2.18 15.09 -16.23
C GLN A 67 -2.40 13.84 -15.36
N GLY A 68 -2.17 13.92 -14.05
CA GLY A 68 -2.28 12.81 -13.10
C GLY A 68 -1.06 11.89 -13.10
N ALA A 69 0.06 12.34 -13.68
CA ALA A 69 1.34 11.65 -13.60
C ALA A 69 2.02 11.92 -12.24
N ILE A 70 2.87 10.97 -11.82
CA ILE A 70 3.76 11.15 -10.68
C ILE A 70 5.10 11.65 -11.22
N VAL A 71 5.56 12.80 -10.72
CA VAL A 71 6.69 13.54 -11.28
C VAL A 71 7.86 13.54 -10.31
N ALA A 72 8.99 13.00 -10.75
CA ALA A 72 10.28 13.14 -10.09
C ALA A 72 11.08 14.27 -10.76
N VAL A 73 11.73 15.12 -9.95
CA VAL A 73 12.62 16.17 -10.46
C VAL A 73 14.02 15.94 -9.90
N THR A 74 15.02 16.00 -10.77
CA THR A 74 16.43 15.90 -10.42
C THR A 74 17.11 17.24 -10.70
N GLY A 75 17.84 17.80 -9.73
CA GLY A 75 18.51 19.08 -9.91
C GLY A 75 19.61 19.33 -8.89
N ASP A 76 20.55 20.20 -9.26
CA ASP A 76 21.72 20.54 -8.47
C ASP A 76 21.74 22.03 -8.09
N GLY A 77 21.12 22.91 -8.88
CA GLY A 77 21.17 24.34 -8.68
C GLY A 77 20.10 24.91 -7.73
N VAL A 78 20.38 26.09 -7.18
CA VAL A 78 19.38 26.92 -6.44
C VAL A 78 18.13 27.21 -7.28
N ASN A 79 18.27 27.21 -8.60
CA ASN A 79 17.20 27.42 -9.58
C ASN A 79 16.20 26.26 -9.63
N ASP A 80 16.59 25.06 -9.18
CA ASP A 80 15.74 23.87 -9.18
C ASP A 80 14.92 23.74 -7.91
N SER A 81 15.28 24.46 -6.84
CA SER A 81 14.63 24.37 -5.52
C SER A 81 13.10 24.46 -5.57
N PRO A 82 12.47 25.40 -6.32
CA PRO A 82 11.01 25.45 -6.40
C PRO A 82 10.41 24.21 -7.07
N ALA A 83 11.05 23.69 -8.12
CA ALA A 83 10.59 22.52 -8.85
C ALA A 83 10.81 21.23 -8.03
N LEU A 84 11.96 21.09 -7.37
CA LEU A 84 12.27 20.00 -6.45
C LEU A 84 11.24 19.91 -5.34
N LYS A 85 10.86 21.07 -4.76
CA LYS A 85 9.90 21.09 -3.64
C LYS A 85 8.47 20.77 -4.06
N LYS A 86 8.11 21.04 -5.32
CA LYS A 86 6.76 20.78 -5.85
C LYS A 86 6.59 19.37 -6.41
N ALA A 87 7.68 18.77 -6.86
CA ALA A 87 7.69 17.40 -7.36
C ALA A 87 7.13 16.43 -6.33
N ASP A 88 6.62 15.28 -6.79
CA ASP A 88 6.21 14.20 -5.88
C ASP A 88 7.43 13.57 -5.19
N ILE A 89 8.60 13.64 -5.84
CA ILE A 89 9.89 13.34 -5.26
C ILE A 89 10.97 14.24 -5.88
N GLY A 90 11.62 15.06 -5.05
CA GLY A 90 12.79 15.84 -5.43
C GLY A 90 14.08 15.06 -5.16
N VAL A 91 14.99 15.01 -6.14
CA VAL A 91 16.30 14.35 -6.04
C VAL A 91 17.40 15.38 -6.25
N ALA A 92 18.25 15.58 -5.24
CA ALA A 92 19.39 16.50 -5.30
C ALA A 92 20.74 15.78 -5.37
N MET A 93 21.71 16.44 -5.99
CA MET A 93 23.10 15.97 -6.05
C MET A 93 23.83 16.29 -4.74
N GLY A 94 24.61 15.35 -4.22
CA GLY A 94 25.31 15.44 -2.95
C GLY A 94 26.59 16.28 -3.01
N ILE A 95 27.35 16.18 -4.10
CA ILE A 95 28.62 16.90 -4.27
C ILE A 95 28.40 18.18 -5.05
N SER A 96 27.81 18.09 -6.25
CA SER A 96 27.55 19.23 -7.14
C SER A 96 26.37 20.10 -6.70
N GLY A 97 25.47 19.58 -5.86
CA GLY A 97 24.26 20.31 -5.46
C GLY A 97 24.52 21.43 -4.45
N SER A 98 23.84 22.56 -4.66
CA SER A 98 23.77 23.66 -3.70
C SER A 98 23.07 23.25 -2.40
N ASP A 99 23.36 23.94 -1.28
CA ASP A 99 22.70 23.64 -0.01
C ASP A 99 21.18 23.86 -0.07
N VAL A 100 20.73 24.82 -0.88
CA VAL A 100 19.32 25.12 -1.07
C VAL A 100 18.60 23.99 -1.82
N SER A 101 19.21 23.42 -2.86
CA SER A 101 18.62 22.29 -3.60
C SER A 101 18.58 21.02 -2.74
N LYS A 102 19.62 20.75 -1.96
CA LYS A 102 19.66 19.62 -0.99
C LYS A 102 18.59 19.73 0.09
N GLN A 103 18.33 20.94 0.60
CA GLN A 103 17.25 21.17 1.58
C GLN A 103 15.84 21.10 0.97
N ALA A 104 15.71 21.40 -0.32
CA ALA A 104 14.43 21.36 -1.03
C ALA A 104 14.04 19.94 -1.47
N ALA A 105 15.00 19.06 -1.69
CA ALA A 105 14.80 17.68 -2.15
C ALA A 105 14.42 16.71 -1.04
N ASP A 106 13.76 15.62 -1.42
CA ASP A 106 13.36 14.52 -0.52
C ASP A 106 14.43 13.41 -0.49
N MET A 107 15.24 13.30 -1.54
CA MET A 107 16.33 12.34 -1.69
C MET A 107 17.62 13.03 -2.13
N ILE A 108 18.76 12.61 -1.58
CA ILE A 108 20.08 13.16 -1.91
C ILE A 108 20.99 12.03 -2.39
N LEU A 109 21.59 12.20 -3.58
CA LEU A 109 22.58 11.29 -4.15
C LEU A 109 23.97 11.67 -3.65
N LEU A 110 24.45 11.02 -2.59
CA LEU A 110 25.72 11.36 -1.94
C LEU A 110 26.96 11.21 -2.86
N ASP A 111 26.88 10.34 -3.86
CA ASP A 111 27.95 9.99 -4.79
C ASP A 111 27.81 10.65 -6.18
N ASP A 112 26.79 11.50 -6.37
CA ASP A 112 26.44 12.11 -7.65
C ASP A 112 26.21 11.10 -8.81
N ASN A 113 25.89 9.84 -8.48
CA ASN A 113 25.66 8.81 -9.48
C ASN A 113 24.19 8.77 -9.90
N PHE A 114 23.90 9.21 -11.13
CA PHE A 114 22.55 9.15 -11.70
C PHE A 114 22.00 7.72 -11.84
N ALA A 115 22.86 6.68 -11.88
CA ALA A 115 22.40 5.29 -11.92
C ALA A 115 21.60 4.90 -10.66
N SER A 116 21.84 5.57 -9.53
CA SER A 116 21.10 5.36 -8.28
C SER A 116 19.60 5.63 -8.42
N ILE A 117 19.17 6.44 -9.40
CA ILE A 117 17.75 6.65 -9.69
C ILE A 117 17.13 5.38 -10.27
N VAL A 118 17.86 4.65 -11.12
CA VAL A 118 17.39 3.39 -11.69
C VAL A 118 17.20 2.36 -10.57
N THR A 119 18.17 2.25 -9.68
CA THR A 119 18.07 1.42 -8.47
C THR A 119 16.92 1.87 -7.57
N GLY A 120 16.73 3.18 -7.37
CA GLY A 120 15.63 3.71 -6.57
C GLY A 120 14.24 3.37 -7.15
N VAL A 121 14.11 3.39 -8.48
CA VAL A 121 12.87 2.96 -9.16
C VAL A 121 12.64 1.47 -9.02
N GLU A 122 13.70 0.65 -9.10
CA GLU A 122 13.64 -0.80 -8.89
C GLU A 122 13.19 -1.14 -7.47
N GLU A 123 13.86 -0.57 -6.46
CA GLU A 123 13.53 -0.78 -5.04
C GLU A 123 12.12 -0.25 -4.70
N GLY A 124 11.75 0.92 -5.23
CA GLY A 124 10.41 1.49 -5.04
C GLY A 124 9.30 0.61 -5.63
N ARG A 125 9.58 -0.09 -6.73
CA ARG A 125 8.68 -1.07 -7.35
C ARG A 125 8.62 -2.37 -6.55
N LEU A 126 9.76 -2.83 -6.02
CA LEU A 126 9.86 -4.04 -5.21
C LEU A 126 9.09 -3.89 -3.89
N ILE A 127 9.36 -2.81 -3.15
CA ILE A 127 8.72 -2.58 -1.84
C ILE A 127 7.21 -2.42 -1.98
N PHE A 128 6.71 -1.84 -3.08
CA PHE A 128 5.28 -1.71 -3.29
C PHE A 128 4.57 -3.07 -3.40
N ASP A 129 5.16 -4.04 -4.10
CA ASP A 129 4.59 -5.38 -4.21
C ASP A 129 4.73 -6.16 -2.90
N ASN A 130 5.87 -6.04 -2.23
CA ASN A 130 6.11 -6.69 -0.94
C ASN A 130 5.17 -6.15 0.15
N LEU A 131 4.88 -4.84 0.15
CA LEU A 131 3.90 -4.24 1.06
C LEU A 131 2.50 -4.79 0.83
N LYS A 132 2.10 -5.12 -0.41
CA LYS A 132 0.80 -5.78 -0.65
C LYS A 132 0.74 -7.15 0.01
N LYS A 133 1.82 -7.91 -0.04
CA LYS A 133 1.90 -9.24 0.58
C LYS A 133 1.85 -9.14 2.11
N SER A 134 2.64 -8.23 2.68
CA SER A 134 2.66 -7.96 4.12
C SER A 134 1.28 -7.52 4.63
N ILE A 135 0.63 -6.58 3.93
CA ILE A 135 -0.73 -6.13 4.25
C ILE A 135 -1.74 -7.27 4.09
N ALA A 136 -1.67 -8.06 3.02
CA ALA A 136 -2.58 -9.18 2.83
C ALA A 136 -2.44 -10.23 3.95
N TYR A 137 -1.21 -10.49 4.40
CA TYR A 137 -0.93 -11.38 5.52
C TYR A 137 -1.60 -10.87 6.81
N THR A 138 -1.31 -9.64 7.24
CA THR A 138 -1.90 -9.06 8.46
C THR A 138 -3.42 -8.89 8.37
N LEU A 139 -3.96 -8.58 7.19
CA LEU A 139 -5.40 -8.49 7.01
C LEU A 139 -6.08 -9.87 7.16
N THR A 140 -5.41 -10.95 6.78
CA THR A 140 -6.04 -12.28 6.80
C THR A 140 -6.36 -12.75 8.22
N SER A 141 -5.51 -12.43 9.21
CA SER A 141 -5.71 -12.81 10.63
C SER A 141 -6.85 -12.06 11.32
N ASN A 142 -7.31 -10.93 10.80
CA ASN A 142 -8.46 -10.20 11.38
C ASN A 142 -9.76 -11.03 11.40
N ILE A 143 -9.99 -11.91 10.41
CA ILE A 143 -11.23 -12.69 10.33
C ILE A 143 -11.35 -13.74 11.45
N PRO A 144 -10.35 -14.61 11.70
CA PRO A 144 -10.38 -15.53 12.84
C PRO A 144 -10.40 -14.81 14.20
N GLU A 145 -10.09 -13.51 14.27
CA GLU A 145 -10.17 -12.73 15.52
C GLU A 145 -11.54 -12.08 15.75
N ILE A 146 -12.16 -11.55 14.70
CA ILE A 146 -13.49 -10.90 14.79
C ILE A 146 -14.61 -11.95 14.90
N THR A 147 -14.49 -13.06 14.17
CA THR A 147 -15.57 -14.06 14.10
C THR A 147 -15.90 -14.71 15.46
N PRO A 148 -14.95 -15.02 16.37
CA PRO A 148 -15.23 -15.42 17.75
C PRO A 148 -16.17 -14.47 18.51
N PHE A 149 -15.92 -13.16 18.43
CA PHE A 149 -16.76 -12.14 19.08
C PHE A 149 -18.16 -12.08 18.46
N LEU A 150 -18.28 -12.22 17.14
CA LEU A 150 -19.58 -12.27 16.47
C LEU A 150 -20.40 -13.49 16.91
N PHE A 151 -19.80 -14.67 16.97
CA PHE A 151 -20.49 -15.89 17.43
C PHE A 151 -20.80 -15.85 18.93
N PHE A 152 -19.92 -15.28 19.75
CA PHE A 152 -20.17 -15.02 21.17
C PHE A 152 -21.44 -14.17 21.40
N ILE A 153 -21.73 -13.21 20.52
CA ILE A 153 -22.93 -12.37 20.60
C ILE A 153 -24.15 -13.06 19.98
N ILE A 154 -24.02 -13.63 18.79
CA ILE A 154 -25.15 -14.18 18.02
C ILE A 154 -25.60 -15.54 18.56
N ALA A 155 -24.67 -16.44 18.82
CA ALA A 155 -24.94 -17.81 19.26
C ALA A 155 -24.94 -17.96 20.79
N ASN A 156 -24.57 -16.91 21.53
CA ASN A 156 -24.45 -16.91 23.00
C ASN A 156 -23.64 -18.12 23.51
N ILE A 157 -22.52 -18.40 22.85
CA ILE A 157 -21.53 -19.41 23.25
C ILE A 157 -20.47 -18.78 24.16
N PRO A 158 -19.68 -19.55 24.93
CA PRO A 158 -18.52 -19.06 25.67
C PRO A 158 -17.51 -18.39 24.75
N LEU A 159 -16.77 -17.39 25.24
CA LEU A 159 -15.84 -16.60 24.42
C LEU A 159 -14.75 -17.49 23.82
N PRO A 160 -14.69 -17.68 22.49
CA PRO A 160 -13.69 -18.59 21.91
C PRO A 160 -12.27 -18.02 21.94
N LEU A 161 -12.11 -16.71 21.75
CA LEU A 161 -10.82 -16.03 21.71
C LEU A 161 -10.88 -14.75 22.55
N GLY A 162 -9.94 -14.63 23.50
CA GLY A 162 -9.84 -13.48 24.39
C GLY A 162 -9.16 -12.27 23.75
N THR A 163 -9.40 -11.07 24.30
CA THR A 163 -8.75 -9.84 23.82
C THR A 163 -7.23 -9.87 24.00
N VAL A 164 -6.73 -10.52 25.06
CA VAL A 164 -5.29 -10.62 25.32
C VAL A 164 -4.60 -11.48 24.25
N THR A 165 -5.23 -12.55 23.78
CA THR A 165 -4.63 -13.42 22.76
C THR A 165 -4.64 -12.78 21.38
N ILE A 166 -5.66 -11.98 21.05
CA ILE A 166 -5.64 -11.12 19.86
C ILE A 166 -4.42 -10.19 19.90
N LEU A 167 -4.18 -9.51 21.03
CA LEU A 167 -2.99 -8.66 21.17
C LEU A 167 -1.68 -9.43 21.05
N CYS A 168 -1.61 -10.68 21.54
CA CYS A 168 -0.45 -11.55 21.37
C CYS A 168 -0.21 -11.94 19.91
N ILE A 169 -1.26 -12.05 19.08
CA ILE A 169 -1.15 -12.33 17.66
C ILE A 169 -0.65 -11.08 16.93
N ASP A 170 -1.41 -9.98 17.02
CA ASP A 170 -1.15 -8.74 16.29
C ASP A 170 0.19 -8.08 16.62
N LEU A 171 0.51 -7.98 17.92
CA LEU A 171 1.73 -7.31 18.39
C LEU A 171 2.86 -8.29 18.72
N GLY A 172 2.62 -9.58 18.64
CA GLY A 172 3.60 -10.60 18.98
C GLY A 172 3.97 -11.43 17.77
N THR A 173 3.15 -12.43 17.47
CA THR A 173 3.52 -13.48 16.52
C THR A 173 3.53 -13.01 15.07
N ASP A 174 2.62 -12.09 14.68
CA ASP A 174 2.48 -11.67 13.28
C ASP A 174 3.46 -10.57 12.86
N MET A 175 4.05 -9.84 13.81
CA MET A 175 4.99 -8.75 13.48
C MET A 175 6.22 -9.25 12.71
N VAL A 176 6.85 -10.34 13.17
CA VAL A 176 8.10 -10.83 12.56
C VAL A 176 7.84 -11.40 11.14
N PRO A 177 6.84 -12.25 10.91
CA PRO A 177 6.49 -12.71 9.57
C PRO A 177 6.02 -11.58 8.64
N ALA A 178 5.21 -10.62 9.12
CA ALA A 178 4.75 -9.53 8.28
C ALA A 178 5.90 -8.63 7.81
N ILE A 179 6.90 -8.39 8.67
CA ILE A 179 8.10 -7.64 8.31
C ILE A 179 9.02 -8.44 7.38
N SER A 180 9.13 -9.76 7.58
CA SER A 180 9.99 -10.59 6.72
C SER A 180 9.52 -10.62 5.27
N LEU A 181 8.20 -10.50 5.02
CA LEU A 181 7.64 -10.35 3.67
C LEU A 181 8.13 -9.08 2.95
N ALA A 182 8.58 -8.05 3.68
CA ALA A 182 9.18 -6.86 3.06
C ALA A 182 10.51 -7.17 2.35
N TYR A 183 11.20 -8.26 2.74
CA TYR A 183 12.50 -8.69 2.21
C TYR A 183 12.41 -9.72 1.07
N GLU A 184 11.20 -10.01 0.57
CA GLU A 184 11.07 -10.89 -0.59
C GLU A 184 11.68 -10.29 -1.85
N ALA A 185 12.23 -11.16 -2.70
CA ALA A 185 12.77 -10.77 -4.00
C ALA A 185 11.66 -10.55 -5.04
N ALA A 186 12.00 -9.86 -6.12
CA ALA A 186 11.09 -9.65 -7.24
C ALA A 186 10.70 -10.98 -7.90
N GLU A 187 9.40 -11.22 -8.08
CA GLU A 187 8.89 -12.43 -8.75
C GLU A 187 9.09 -12.40 -10.28
N SER A 188 9.25 -11.22 -10.84
CA SER A 188 9.38 -11.00 -12.28
C SER A 188 10.27 -9.81 -12.56
N ASP A 189 10.59 -9.57 -13.84
CA ASP A 189 11.36 -8.41 -14.27
C ASP A 189 10.53 -7.12 -14.09
N ILE A 190 10.64 -6.54 -12.89
CA ILE A 190 9.91 -5.34 -12.47
C ILE A 190 10.38 -4.06 -13.19
N MET A 191 11.48 -4.10 -13.94
CA MET A 191 11.96 -2.93 -14.69
C MET A 191 11.37 -2.86 -16.10
N LYS A 192 10.94 -4.00 -16.67
CA LYS A 192 10.26 -4.04 -17.97
C LYS A 192 8.79 -3.60 -17.94
N ARG A 193 8.14 -3.65 -16.78
CA ARG A 193 6.73 -3.20 -16.65
C ARG A 193 6.62 -1.68 -16.71
N GLN A 194 5.49 -1.20 -17.22
CA GLN A 194 5.14 0.22 -17.19
C GLN A 194 4.93 0.70 -15.74
N PRO A 195 5.13 2.00 -15.46
CA PRO A 195 4.77 2.57 -14.17
C PRO A 195 3.30 2.31 -13.83
N ARG A 196 3.02 2.03 -12.55
CA ARG A 196 1.65 1.77 -12.09
C ARG A 196 0.75 2.99 -12.33
N ASN A 197 -0.52 2.75 -12.62
CA ASN A 197 -1.49 3.83 -12.68
C ASN A 197 -2.02 4.11 -11.26
N SER A 198 -1.80 5.34 -10.77
CA SER A 198 -2.18 5.74 -9.41
C SER A 198 -3.68 5.65 -9.12
N LYS A 199 -4.54 5.64 -10.16
CA LYS A 199 -6.00 5.57 -10.04
C LYS A 199 -6.52 4.13 -9.97
N THR A 200 -5.95 3.22 -10.76
CA THR A 200 -6.43 1.82 -10.84
C THR A 200 -5.63 0.88 -9.94
N ASP A 201 -4.31 1.02 -9.91
CA ASP A 201 -3.39 0.09 -9.26
C ASP A 201 -3.12 0.55 -7.82
N LYS A 202 -4.16 0.37 -6.99
CA LYS A 202 -4.10 0.66 -5.55
C LYS A 202 -3.27 -0.39 -4.81
N LEU A 203 -2.77 0.01 -3.63
CA LEU A 203 -2.04 -0.89 -2.74
C LEU A 203 -2.98 -1.99 -2.22
N VAL A 204 -4.13 -1.59 -1.66
CA VAL A 204 -5.21 -2.49 -1.26
C VAL A 204 -6.33 -2.37 -2.28
N ASN A 205 -6.70 -3.50 -2.89
CA ASN A 205 -7.80 -3.59 -3.85
C ASN A 205 -8.85 -4.60 -3.38
N GLU A 206 -10.03 -4.56 -4.00
CA GLU A 206 -11.13 -5.48 -3.67
C GLU A 206 -10.75 -6.95 -3.83
N ARG A 207 -9.86 -7.26 -4.78
CA ARG A 207 -9.37 -8.63 -5.01
C ARG A 207 -8.54 -9.13 -3.82
N LEU A 208 -7.65 -8.29 -3.28
CA LEU A 208 -6.84 -8.59 -2.10
C LEU A 208 -7.75 -8.82 -0.90
N ILE A 209 -8.73 -7.94 -0.68
CA ILE A 209 -9.71 -8.11 0.40
C ILE A 209 -10.53 -9.39 0.21
N SER A 210 -10.98 -9.68 -1.01
CA SER A 210 -11.75 -10.90 -1.30
C SER A 210 -10.98 -12.18 -1.00
N ILE A 211 -9.69 -12.23 -1.32
CA ILE A 211 -8.83 -13.38 -1.03
C ILE A 211 -8.50 -13.45 0.47
N ALA A 212 -8.02 -12.34 1.05
CA ALA A 212 -7.61 -12.28 2.44
C ALA A 212 -8.78 -12.53 3.40
N TYR A 213 -9.85 -11.72 3.31
CA TYR A 213 -10.99 -11.84 4.21
C TYR A 213 -11.94 -12.96 3.79
N GLY A 214 -12.28 -13.04 2.51
CA GLY A 214 -13.36 -13.90 2.03
C GLY A 214 -12.98 -15.38 1.91
N GLN A 215 -11.70 -15.70 1.70
CA GLN A 215 -11.25 -17.08 1.47
C GLN A 215 -10.31 -17.54 2.57
N ILE A 216 -9.11 -16.96 2.67
CA ILE A 216 -8.07 -17.47 3.57
C ILE A 216 -8.48 -17.22 5.03
N GLY A 217 -8.96 -16.02 5.36
CA GLY A 217 -9.43 -15.68 6.71
C GLY A 217 -10.60 -16.54 7.16
N MET A 218 -11.52 -16.88 6.25
CA MET A 218 -12.62 -17.80 6.55
C MET A 218 -12.13 -19.22 6.84
N ILE A 219 -11.13 -19.72 6.10
CA ILE A 219 -10.53 -21.03 6.37
C ILE A 219 -9.84 -21.03 7.74
N GLN A 220 -9.11 -19.97 8.08
CA GLN A 220 -8.48 -19.82 9.40
C GLN A 220 -9.52 -19.75 10.52
N ALA A 221 -10.61 -19.00 10.32
CA ALA A 221 -11.69 -18.92 11.30
C ALA A 221 -12.34 -20.30 11.53
N LEU A 222 -12.64 -21.04 10.45
CA LEU A 222 -13.18 -22.39 10.57
C LEU A 222 -12.22 -23.34 11.31
N ALA A 223 -10.91 -23.24 11.05
CA ALA A 223 -9.91 -24.01 11.78
C ALA A 223 -9.86 -23.63 13.27
N GLY A 224 -9.95 -22.34 13.60
CA GLY A 224 -10.03 -21.86 14.98
C GLY A 224 -11.28 -22.35 15.72
N PHE A 225 -12.45 -22.24 15.09
CA PHE A 225 -13.71 -22.78 15.64
C PHE A 225 -13.66 -24.31 15.78
N PHE A 226 -13.04 -25.02 14.85
CA PHE A 226 -12.86 -26.47 14.95
C PHE A 226 -12.07 -26.84 16.22
N THR A 227 -10.92 -26.20 16.45
CA THR A 227 -10.12 -26.40 17.67
C THR A 227 -10.92 -26.07 18.94
N TYR A 228 -11.66 -24.96 18.94
CA TYR A 228 -12.52 -24.56 20.04
C TYR A 228 -13.58 -25.64 20.38
N PHE A 229 -14.29 -26.16 19.37
CA PHE A 229 -15.30 -27.21 19.58
C PHE A 229 -14.68 -28.53 20.03
N VAL A 230 -13.50 -28.88 19.54
CA VAL A 230 -12.79 -30.10 19.95
C VAL A 230 -12.38 -30.01 21.42
N ILE A 231 -11.76 -28.90 21.85
CA ILE A 231 -11.35 -28.72 23.26
C ILE A 231 -12.56 -28.79 24.19
N LEU A 232 -13.66 -28.13 23.85
CA LEU A 232 -14.87 -28.16 24.67
C LEU A 232 -15.53 -29.55 24.69
N ALA A 233 -15.59 -30.25 23.55
CA ALA A 233 -16.18 -31.57 23.48
C ALA A 233 -15.38 -32.62 24.27
N GLU A 234 -14.04 -32.56 24.23
CA GLU A 234 -13.15 -33.42 25.02
C GLU A 234 -13.30 -33.16 26.53
N ASN A 235 -13.61 -31.92 26.92
CA ASN A 235 -13.88 -31.54 28.31
C ASN A 235 -15.36 -31.71 28.72
N GLY A 236 -16.22 -32.30 27.89
CA GLY A 236 -17.60 -32.63 28.27
C GLY A 236 -18.70 -31.74 27.71
N PHE A 237 -18.36 -30.64 27.04
CA PHE A 237 -19.30 -29.70 26.46
C PHE A 237 -19.46 -29.94 24.96
N LEU A 238 -20.43 -30.77 24.57
CA LEU A 238 -20.73 -31.03 23.17
C LEU A 238 -21.26 -29.76 22.46
N PRO A 239 -20.99 -29.57 21.15
CA PRO A 239 -21.40 -28.39 20.40
C PRO A 239 -22.90 -28.06 20.49
N SER A 240 -23.76 -29.08 20.62
CA SER A 240 -25.20 -28.91 20.77
C SER A 240 -25.62 -28.23 22.08
N LYS A 241 -24.84 -28.40 23.16
CA LYS A 241 -25.09 -27.82 24.49
C LYS A 241 -24.55 -26.40 24.63
N LEU A 242 -23.61 -25.99 23.76
CA LEU A 242 -22.96 -24.68 23.83
C LEU A 242 -23.87 -23.51 23.42
N LEU A 243 -24.91 -23.75 22.64
CA LEU A 243 -25.81 -22.70 22.17
C LEU A 243 -26.61 -22.10 23.34
N GLY A 244 -26.46 -20.80 23.59
CA GLY A 244 -27.18 -20.10 24.66
C GLY A 244 -26.59 -20.27 26.06
N ILE A 245 -25.53 -21.07 26.23
CA ILE A 245 -24.96 -21.41 27.54
C ILE A 245 -24.24 -20.22 28.20
N ARG A 246 -23.90 -19.18 27.43
CA ARG A 246 -23.09 -18.02 27.88
C ARG A 246 -23.60 -17.39 29.18
N VAL A 247 -24.92 -17.22 29.32
CA VAL A 247 -25.50 -16.55 30.50
C VAL A 247 -25.16 -17.31 31.78
N GLU A 248 -25.27 -18.63 31.73
CA GLU A 248 -24.92 -19.51 32.85
C GLU A 248 -23.41 -19.65 32.98
N TRP A 249 -22.68 -19.70 31.86
CA TRP A 249 -21.23 -19.82 31.78
C TRP A 249 -20.48 -18.65 32.45
N ASP A 250 -20.93 -17.42 32.19
CA ASP A 250 -20.33 -16.20 32.74
C ASP A 250 -20.86 -15.83 34.14
N ASP A 251 -21.91 -16.52 34.63
CA ASP A 251 -22.42 -16.31 35.98
C ASP A 251 -21.45 -16.87 37.03
N LYS A 252 -20.88 -15.97 37.82
CA LYS A 252 -19.96 -16.26 38.93
C LYS A 252 -20.61 -17.02 40.09
N PHE A 253 -21.93 -16.92 40.21
CA PHE A 253 -22.68 -17.58 41.29
C PHE A 253 -23.11 -19.00 40.91
N CYS A 254 -23.17 -19.33 39.62
CA CYS A 254 -23.41 -20.68 39.14
C CYS A 254 -22.14 -21.55 39.31
N ASN A 255 -22.24 -22.58 40.15
CA ASN A 255 -21.13 -23.51 40.44
C ASN A 255 -21.48 -24.98 40.17
N ASP A 256 -22.63 -25.19 39.55
CA ASP A 256 -23.27 -26.47 39.30
C ASP A 256 -23.72 -26.61 37.83
N LEU A 257 -23.04 -25.91 36.91
CA LEU A 257 -23.37 -25.98 35.48
C LEU A 257 -23.16 -27.41 34.97
N GLU A 258 -24.21 -28.01 34.42
CA GLU A 258 -24.18 -29.38 33.93
C GLU A 258 -23.65 -29.44 32.49
N ASP A 259 -22.63 -30.28 32.27
CA ASP A 259 -22.10 -30.58 30.94
C ASP A 259 -22.98 -31.58 30.16
N SER A 260 -22.50 -32.09 29.03
CA SER A 260 -23.27 -33.05 28.21
C SER A 260 -23.25 -34.48 28.75
N TYR A 261 -22.37 -34.78 29.71
CA TYR A 261 -22.22 -36.10 30.35
C TYR A 261 -22.82 -36.13 31.77
N GLY A 262 -23.41 -35.02 32.24
CA GLY A 262 -24.05 -34.90 33.54
C GLY A 262 -23.10 -34.53 34.68
N GLN A 263 -21.90 -34.03 34.38
CA GLN A 263 -20.96 -33.53 35.38
C GLN A 263 -21.24 -32.06 35.70
N GLN A 264 -21.06 -31.68 36.97
CA GLN A 264 -21.25 -30.31 37.44
C GLN A 264 -19.91 -29.56 37.48
N TRP A 265 -19.91 -28.37 36.89
CA TRP A 265 -18.73 -27.54 36.75
C TRP A 265 -18.82 -26.25 37.56
N THR A 266 -17.76 -25.99 38.32
CA THR A 266 -17.52 -24.76 39.07
C THR A 266 -17.16 -23.59 38.14
N TYR A 267 -17.39 -22.33 38.54
CA TYR A 267 -17.02 -21.15 37.73
C TYR A 267 -15.53 -21.15 37.35
N GLU A 268 -14.64 -21.42 38.30
CA GLU A 268 -13.19 -21.44 38.05
C GLU A 268 -12.80 -22.56 37.08
N GLN A 269 -13.42 -23.74 37.20
CA GLN A 269 -13.14 -24.86 36.30
C GLN A 269 -13.54 -24.53 34.85
N ARG A 270 -14.68 -23.88 34.66
CA ARG A 270 -15.15 -23.44 33.33
C ARG A 270 -14.22 -22.39 32.72
N LYS A 271 -13.79 -21.41 33.53
CA LYS A 271 -12.85 -20.38 33.07
C LYS A 271 -11.47 -20.94 32.74
N ILE A 272 -10.99 -21.96 33.43
CA ILE A 272 -9.75 -22.67 33.04
C ILE A 272 -9.89 -23.32 31.66
N VAL A 273 -11.03 -23.97 31.36
CA VAL A 273 -11.27 -24.56 30.04
C VAL A 273 -11.37 -23.48 28.95
N GLU A 274 -12.02 -22.36 29.25
CA GLU A 274 -12.07 -21.19 28.36
C GLU A 274 -10.66 -20.65 28.05
N PHE A 275 -9.80 -20.51 29.07
CA PHE A 275 -8.40 -20.10 28.87
C PHE A 275 -7.57 -21.15 28.13
N THR A 276 -7.94 -22.43 28.20
CA THR A 276 -7.26 -23.50 27.44
C THR A 276 -7.61 -23.45 25.95
N CYS A 277 -8.72 -22.82 25.60
CA CYS A 277 -9.12 -22.59 24.20
C CYS A 277 -8.41 -21.38 23.55
N HIS A 278 -7.78 -20.53 24.35
CA HIS A 278 -7.15 -19.28 23.91
C HIS A 278 -5.73 -19.46 23.37
#